data_AF-A0A967N417-F1
#
_entry.id   AF-A0A967N417-F1
#
_cell.length_a   1.000
_cell.length_b   1.000
_cell.length_c   1.000
_cell.angle_alpha   90.00
_cell.angle_beta   90.00
_cell.angle_gamma   90.00
#
_symmetry.space_group_name_H-M   'P 1'
#
loop_
_entity.id
_entity.type
_entity.pdbx_description
1 polymer ?
#
loop_
_entity_poly.entity_id
_entity_poly.type
_entity_poly.pdbx_seq_one_letter_code
_entity_poly.pdbx_strand_id
1 'polypeptide(L)'
;MAAVRWLRVLEGYYFATPLFLLADLYLSTPIRVAALGDSPWRWPYYAFAFGCGFVCHFRPSLTPLVGMTESSLNLFLLMLGILLPVWGLPDAFLAGEPLRGPFDQVSLVNFLLSGAVFITAFHRSRRALPGGR
;
A
#
# COMPACT_ATOMS: atom_id res chain seq x y z
N MET A 1 13.67 -12.25 -20.42
CA MET A 1 12.49 -13.08 -20.05
C MET A 1 11.96 -12.80 -18.63
N ALA A 2 12.82 -12.65 -17.60
CA ALA A 2 12.38 -12.36 -16.22
C ALA A 2 11.56 -11.06 -16.06
N ALA A 3 11.94 -9.98 -16.75
CA ALA A 3 11.24 -8.69 -16.69
C ALA A 3 9.80 -8.77 -17.23
N VAL A 4 9.58 -9.49 -18.34
CA VAL A 4 8.24 -9.69 -18.93
C VAL A 4 7.35 -10.54 -18.00
N ARG A 5 7.93 -11.55 -17.34
CA ARG A 5 7.21 -12.39 -16.38
C ARG A 5 6.76 -11.60 -15.15
N TRP A 6 7.58 -10.65 -14.70
CA TRP A 6 7.26 -9.77 -13.57
C TRP A 6 6.17 -8.75 -13.89
N LEU A 7 6.20 -8.16 -15.09
CA LEU A 7 5.15 -7.23 -15.54
C LEU A 7 3.77 -7.90 -15.57
N ARG A 8 3.68 -9.16 -16.01
CA ARG A 8 2.43 -9.94 -15.96
C ARG A 8 1.96 -10.26 -14.53
N VAL A 9 2.88 -10.46 -13.59
CA VAL A 9 2.55 -10.64 -12.16
C VAL A 9 2.00 -9.34 -11.58
N LEU A 10 2.57 -8.19 -11.93
CA LEU A 10 2.04 -6.88 -11.53
C LEU A 10 0.66 -6.63 -12.11
N GLU A 11 0.48 -6.90 -13.41
CA GLU A 11 -0.83 -6.78 -14.06
C GLU A 11 -1.88 -7.66 -13.37
N GLY A 12 -1.56 -8.93 -13.10
CA GLY A 12 -2.43 -9.83 -12.33
C GLY A 12 -2.71 -9.34 -10.91
N TYR A 13 -1.72 -8.75 -10.24
CA TYR A 13 -1.89 -8.15 -8.91
C TYR A 13 -2.83 -6.93 -8.93
N TYR A 14 -2.72 -6.07 -9.94
CA TYR A 14 -3.65 -4.96 -10.13
C TYR A 14 -5.05 -5.42 -10.54
N PHE A 15 -5.19 -6.48 -11.34
CA PHE A 15 -6.50 -7.07 -11.62
C PHE A 15 -7.09 -7.81 -10.42
N ALA A 16 -6.28 -8.21 -9.44
CA ALA A 16 -6.73 -8.73 -8.15
C ALA A 16 -7.15 -7.63 -7.16
N THR A 17 -7.03 -6.33 -7.50
CA THR A 17 -7.52 -5.22 -6.65
C THR A 17 -8.98 -5.38 -6.20
N PRO A 18 -9.93 -5.82 -7.05
CA PRO A 18 -11.31 -6.11 -6.63
C PRO A 18 -11.41 -7.28 -5.64
N LEU A 19 -10.53 -8.29 -5.74
CA LEU A 19 -10.46 -9.39 -4.75
C LEU A 19 -9.98 -8.87 -3.40
N PHE A 20 -9.01 -7.95 -3.37
CA PHE A 20 -8.57 -7.29 -2.14
C PHE A 20 -9.64 -6.38 -1.54
N LEU A 21 -10.46 -5.73 -2.36
CA LEU A 21 -11.63 -4.97 -1.91
C LEU A 21 -12.69 -5.89 -1.29
N LEU A 22 -12.98 -7.02 -1.94
CA LEU A 22 -13.91 -8.02 -1.42
C LEU A 22 -13.41 -8.64 -0.10
N ALA A 23 -12.10 -8.91 0.00
CA ALA A 23 -11.49 -9.38 1.24
C ALA A 23 -11.58 -8.33 2.36
N ASP A 24 -11.36 -7.05 2.06
CA ASP A 24 -11.52 -5.95 3.04
C ASP A 24 -12.98 -5.83 3.50
N LEU A 25 -13.95 -5.95 2.59
CA LEU A 25 -15.38 -5.96 2.90
C LEU A 25 -15.81 -7.13 3.80
N TYR A 26 -15.22 -8.31 3.62
CA TYR A 26 -15.63 -9.53 4.34
C TYR A 26 -14.84 -9.77 5.64
N LEU A 27 -13.58 -9.36 5.68
CA LEU A 27 -12.67 -9.59 6.80
C LEU A 27 -12.40 -8.32 7.62
N SER A 28 -12.94 -7.16 7.21
CA SER A 28 -12.68 -5.84 7.83
C SER A 28 -11.19 -5.56 8.04
N THR A 29 -10.34 -6.15 7.18
CA THR A 29 -8.89 -6.10 7.30
C THR A 29 -8.34 -5.49 6.01
N PRO A 30 -7.83 -4.25 6.04
CA PRO A 30 -7.31 -3.59 4.85
C PRO A 30 -5.93 -4.16 4.51
N ILE A 31 -5.89 -5.35 3.90
CA ILE A 31 -4.68 -6.11 3.54
C ILE A 31 -3.72 -5.27 2.67
N ARG A 32 -4.28 -4.41 1.82
CA ARG A 32 -3.51 -3.58 0.86
C ARG A 32 -3.30 -2.15 1.35
N VAL A 33 -4.07 -1.71 2.35
CA VAL A 33 -4.11 -0.32 2.82
C VAL A 33 -4.03 -0.27 4.35
N ALA A 34 -3.11 -1.04 4.92
CA ALA A 34 -2.97 -1.20 6.37
C ALA A 34 -2.86 0.14 7.13
N ALA A 35 -2.31 1.17 6.47
CA ALA A 35 -2.15 2.50 7.02
C ALA A 35 -3.45 3.31 7.18
N LEU A 36 -4.49 3.01 6.39
CA LEU A 36 -5.75 3.76 6.43
C LEU A 36 -6.81 3.14 7.35
N GLY A 37 -6.61 1.89 7.82
CA GLY A 37 -7.54 1.25 8.75
C GLY A 37 -9.00 1.32 8.27
N ASP A 38 -9.90 1.74 9.15
CA ASP A 38 -11.33 1.95 8.85
C ASP A 38 -11.68 3.29 8.19
N SER A 39 -10.68 4.08 7.81
CA SER A 39 -10.91 5.41 7.24
C SER A 39 -11.72 5.33 5.93
N PRO A 40 -12.69 6.24 5.69
CA PRO A 40 -13.45 6.30 4.44
C PRO A 40 -12.56 6.58 3.21
N TRP A 41 -11.33 7.06 3.42
CA TRP A 41 -10.33 7.25 2.37
C TRP A 41 -9.83 5.94 1.73
N ARG A 42 -10.16 4.76 2.29
CA ARG A 42 -9.87 3.47 1.65
C ARG A 42 -10.56 3.30 0.29
N TRP A 43 -11.80 3.81 0.15
CA TRP A 43 -12.59 3.68 -1.07
C TRP A 43 -11.97 4.34 -2.31
N PRO A 44 -11.60 5.64 -2.28
CA PRO A 44 -10.94 6.27 -3.40
C PRO A 44 -9.56 5.67 -3.69
N TYR A 45 -8.87 5.14 -2.68
CA TYR A 45 -7.62 4.42 -2.88
C TYR A 45 -7.82 3.13 -3.71
N TYR A 46 -8.82 2.32 -3.38
CA TYR A 46 -9.13 1.12 -4.16
C TYR A 46 -9.53 1.46 -5.61
N ALA A 47 -10.30 2.53 -5.81
CA ALA A 47 -10.64 3.03 -7.14
C ALA A 47 -9.39 3.48 -7.92
N PHE A 48 -8.47 4.19 -7.26
CA PHE A 48 -7.19 4.60 -7.84
C PHE A 48 -6.34 3.39 -8.23
N ALA A 49 -6.17 2.41 -7.33
CA ALA A 49 -5.39 1.19 -7.58
C ALA A 49 -5.99 0.34 -8.72
N PHE A 50 -7.33 0.28 -8.83
CA PHE A 50 -7.99 -0.37 -9.96
C PHE A 50 -7.76 0.38 -11.28
N GLY A 51 -7.83 1.71 -11.25
CA GLY A 51 -7.47 2.56 -12.40
C GLY A 51 -6.02 2.37 -12.86
N CYS A 52 -5.08 2.22 -11.93
CA CYS A 52 -3.68 1.88 -12.23
C CYS A 52 -3.55 0.55 -12.99
N GLY A 53 -4.39 -0.44 -12.67
CA GLY A 53 -4.48 -1.70 -13.42
C GLY A 53 -4.88 -1.50 -14.88
N PHE A 54 -5.89 -0.66 -15.12
CA PHE A 54 -6.31 -0.28 -16.47
C PHE A 54 -5.18 0.41 -17.24
N VAL A 55 -4.48 1.37 -16.61
CA VAL A 55 -3.34 2.05 -17.23
C VAL A 55 -2.22 1.07 -17.60
N CYS A 56 -1.92 0.11 -16.73
CA CYS A 56 -0.92 -0.92 -17.00
C CYS A 56 -1.32 -1.85 -18.15
N HIS A 57 -2.62 -2.15 -18.29
CA HIS A 57 -3.15 -2.99 -19.37
C HIS A 57 -3.04 -2.31 -20.74
N PHE A 58 -3.45 -1.04 -20.85
CA PHE A 58 -3.41 -0.31 -22.13
C PHE A 58 -2.02 0.24 -22.47
N ARG A 59 -1.17 0.49 -21.47
CA ARG A 59 0.19 1.01 -21.66
C ARG A 59 1.20 0.28 -20.78
N PRO A 60 1.63 -0.93 -21.20
CA PRO A 60 2.59 -1.73 -20.44
C PRO A 60 3.96 -1.08 -20.26
N SER A 61 4.31 -0.08 -21.09
CA SER A 61 5.52 0.74 -20.91
C SER A 61 5.49 1.62 -19.65
N LEU A 62 4.30 1.95 -19.13
CA LEU A 62 4.13 2.76 -17.93
C LEU A 62 4.08 1.93 -16.64
N THR A 63 3.93 0.61 -16.73
CA THR A 63 3.80 -0.30 -15.57
C THR A 63 4.92 -0.14 -14.53
N PRO A 64 6.21 0.01 -14.91
CA PRO A 64 7.27 0.22 -13.91
C PRO A 64 7.10 1.54 -13.15
N LEU A 65 6.68 2.60 -13.84
CA LEU A 65 6.48 3.93 -13.24
C LEU A 65 5.27 3.93 -12.31
N VAL A 66 4.16 3.32 -12.73
CA VAL A 66 2.95 3.15 -11.91
C VAL A 66 3.27 2.33 -10.65
N GLY A 67 3.99 1.21 -10.79
CA GLY A 67 4.40 0.38 -9.66
C GLY A 67 5.34 1.10 -8.68
N MET A 68 6.26 1.94 -9.16
CA MET A 68 7.08 2.79 -8.30
C MET A 68 6.24 3.82 -7.54
N THR A 69 5.38 4.54 -8.24
CA THR A 69 4.53 5.59 -7.63
C THR A 69 3.59 4.99 -6.59
N GLU A 70 2.89 3.90 -6.91
CA GLU A 70 1.99 3.23 -5.96
C GLU A 70 2.75 2.74 -4.71
N SER A 71 3.89 2.07 -4.90
CA SER A 71 4.70 1.57 -3.78
C SER A 71 5.23 2.71 -2.90
N SER A 72 5.60 3.84 -3.51
CA SER A 72 6.10 5.02 -2.79
C SER A 72 4.99 5.70 -1.99
N LEU A 73 3.80 5.84 -2.58
CA LEU A 73 2.63 6.35 -1.88
C LEU A 73 2.23 5.44 -0.71
N ASN A 74 2.25 4.13 -0.90
CA ASN A 74 1.94 3.18 0.17
C ASN A 74 2.96 3.22 1.30
N LEU A 75 4.26 3.35 0.99
CA LEU A 75 5.30 3.53 1.99
C LEU A 75 5.13 4.85 2.75
N PHE A 76 4.78 5.92 2.04
CA PHE A 76 4.48 7.21 2.67
C PHE A 76 3.26 7.13 3.60
N LEU A 77 2.20 6.45 3.17
CA LEU A 77 1.01 6.21 3.99
C LEU A 77 1.34 5.36 5.23
N LEU A 78 2.11 4.29 5.08
CA LEU A 78 2.62 3.51 6.23
C LEU A 78 3.38 4.40 7.20
N MET A 79 4.30 5.24 6.71
CA MET A 79 5.04 6.17 7.56
C MET A 79 4.11 7.14 8.30
N LEU A 80 3.12 7.71 7.62
CA LEU A 80 2.09 8.55 8.27
C LEU A 80 1.26 7.79 9.30
N GLY A 81 0.96 6.52 9.05
CA GLY A 81 0.27 5.64 9.98
C GLY A 81 1.02 5.44 11.31
N ILE A 82 2.35 5.60 11.32
CA ILE A 82 3.14 5.65 12.55
C ILE A 82 3.22 7.09 13.08
N LEU A 83 3.53 8.05 12.21
CA LEU A 83 3.91 9.41 12.60
C LEU A 83 2.75 10.18 13.23
N LEU A 84 1.53 10.04 12.68
CA LEU A 84 0.36 10.78 13.14
C LEU A 84 -0.07 10.37 14.57
N PRO A 85 -0.20 9.08 14.90
CA PRO A 85 -0.46 8.68 16.29
C PRO A 85 0.63 9.14 17.26
N VAL A 86 1.91 9.04 16.87
CA VAL A 86 3.04 9.47 17.72
C VAL A 86 2.99 10.97 17.98
N TRP A 87 2.67 11.77 16.96
CA TRP A 87 2.50 13.22 17.11
C TRP A 87 1.39 13.57 18.11
N GLY A 88 0.29 12.81 18.15
CA GLY A 88 -0.84 13.05 19.05
C GLY A 88 -0.62 12.62 20.50
N LEU A 89 0.47 11.91 20.83
CA LEU A 89 0.73 11.41 22.19
C LEU A 89 0.86 12.51 23.26
N PRO A 90 1.54 13.66 23.02
CA PRO A 90 1.62 14.73 24.02
C PRO A 90 0.25 15.30 24.38
N ASP A 91 -0.61 15.53 23.38
CA ASP A 91 -1.96 16.06 23.60
C ASP A 91 -2.83 15.05 24.37
N ALA A 92 -2.75 13.76 24.02
CA ALA A 92 -3.45 12.69 24.73
C ALA A 92 -2.98 12.55 26.19
N PHE A 93 -1.67 12.66 26.43
CA PHE A 93 -1.09 12.64 27.76
C PHE A 93 -1.58 13.81 28.62
N LEU A 94 -1.61 15.02 28.05
CA LEU A 94 -2.11 16.21 28.73
C LEU A 94 -3.62 16.14 29.01
N ALA A 95 -4.38 15.46 28.15
CA ALA A 95 -5.81 15.22 28.34
C ALA A 95 -6.13 14.12 29.38
N GLY A 96 -5.13 13.40 29.88
CA GLY A 96 -5.31 12.29 30.81
C GLY A 96 -5.88 11.01 30.16
N GLU A 97 -5.85 10.92 28.84
CA GLU A 97 -6.29 9.74 28.09
C GLU A 97 -5.30 8.58 28.29
N PRO A 98 -5.77 7.31 28.31
CA PRO A 98 -4.88 6.17 28.40
C PRO A 98 -3.97 6.11 27.17
N LEU A 99 -2.65 6.17 27.42
CA LEU A 99 -1.62 6.02 26.38
C LEU A 99 -1.73 4.64 25.73
N ARG A 100 -2.34 4.59 24.55
CA ARG A 100 -2.38 3.38 23.71
C ARG A 100 -1.31 3.50 22.63
N GLY A 101 -0.61 2.39 22.39
CA GLY A 101 0.33 2.31 21.28
C GLY A 101 -0.37 2.48 19.93
N PRO A 102 0.35 2.93 18.88
CA PRO A 102 -0.21 3.21 17.56
C PRO A 102 -0.78 1.98 16.84
N PHE A 103 -0.35 0.77 17.22
CA PHE A 103 -0.79 -0.47 16.60
C PHE A 103 -1.20 -1.49 17.66
N ASP A 104 -2.27 -2.22 17.35
CA ASP A 104 -2.53 -3.54 17.91
C ASP A 104 -1.60 -4.59 17.27
N GLN A 105 -1.42 -5.76 17.91
CA GLN A 105 -0.53 -6.83 17.43
C GLN A 105 -0.83 -7.23 15.98
N VAL A 106 -2.11 -7.34 15.61
CA VAL A 106 -2.53 -7.72 14.26
C VAL A 106 -2.17 -6.63 13.25
N SER A 107 -2.44 -5.36 13.58
CA SER A 107 -2.12 -4.22 12.73
C SER A 107 -0.61 -4.05 12.55
N LEU A 108 0.19 -4.35 13.57
CA LEU A 108 1.65 -4.32 13.48
C LEU A 108 2.20 -5.38 12.51
N VAL A 109 1.66 -6.60 12.57
CA VAL A 109 2.07 -7.67 11.64
C VAL A 109 1.69 -7.31 10.20
N ASN A 110 0.45 -6.82 9.99
CA ASN A 110 0.01 -6.35 8.68
C ASN A 110 0.88 -5.20 8.17
N PHE A 111 1.20 -4.23 9.03
CA PHE A 111 2.10 -3.14 8.72
C PHE A 111 3.47 -3.63 8.21
N LEU A 112 4.10 -4.56 8.93
CA LEU A 112 5.41 -5.11 8.57
C LEU A 112 5.37 -5.89 7.26
N LEU A 113 4.35 -6.72 7.06
CA LEU A 113 4.16 -7.50 5.84
C LEU A 113 3.93 -6.58 4.64
N SER A 114 3.00 -5.61 4.75
CA SER A 114 2.74 -4.64 3.70
C SER A 114 3.99 -3.81 3.38
N GLY A 115 4.72 -3.34 4.40
CA GLY A 115 5.97 -2.60 4.22
C GLY A 115 7.03 -3.39 3.45
N ALA A 116 7.27 -4.64 3.82
CA ALA A 116 8.22 -5.51 3.12
C ALA A 116 7.82 -5.75 1.64
N VAL A 117 6.53 -5.96 1.39
CA VAL A 117 6.00 -6.11 0.02
C VAL A 117 6.19 -4.82 -0.78
N PHE A 118 5.90 -3.65 -0.23
CA PHE A 118 6.07 -2.38 -0.95
C PHE A 118 7.53 -2.03 -1.23
N ILE A 119 8.45 -2.30 -0.29
CA ILE A 119 9.89 -2.10 -0.50
C ILE A 119 10.37 -2.99 -1.66
N THR A 120 10.00 -4.27 -1.64
CA THR A 120 10.41 -5.20 -2.71
C THR A 120 9.79 -4.83 -4.06
N ALA A 121 8.52 -4.41 -4.08
CA ALA A 121 7.83 -3.92 -5.27
C ALA A 121 8.49 -2.66 -5.84
N PHE A 122 8.87 -1.70 -4.99
CA PHE A 122 9.56 -0.48 -5.39
C PHE A 122 10.92 -0.78 -6.05
N HIS A 123 11.78 -1.58 -5.40
CA HIS A 123 13.09 -1.92 -5.95
C HIS A 123 12.99 -2.70 -7.27
N ARG A 124 12.02 -3.62 -7.38
CA ARG A 124 11.79 -4.37 -8.62
C ARG A 124 11.27 -3.48 -9.75
N SER A 125 10.37 -2.55 -9.44
CA SER A 125 9.84 -1.60 -10.41
C SER A 125 10.92 -0.62 -10.89
N ARG A 126 11.79 -0.15 -10.00
CA ARG A 126 12.96 0.68 -10.35
C ARG A 126 13.93 -0.04 -11.29
N ARG A 127 14.22 -1.33 -11.05
CA ARG A 127 15.09 -2.13 -11.94
C ARG A 127 14.49 -2.39 -13.32
N ALA A 128 13.17 -2.24 -13.47
CA ALA A 128 12.47 -2.43 -14.74
C ALA A 128 12.40 -1.16 -15.60
N LEU A 129 12.78 0.02 -15.07
CA LEU A 129 12.84 1.25 -15.85
C LEU A 129 14.07 1.30 -16.77
N PRO A 130 13.96 1.87 -17.98
CA PRO A 130 15.11 2.11 -18.85
C PRO A 130 16.06 3.11 -18.16
N GLY A 131 17.22 2.62 -17.70
CA GLY A 131 18.23 3.42 -16.99
C GLY A 131 18.49 3.00 -15.53
N GLY A 132 17.75 2.02 -14.99
CA GLY A 132 17.98 1.49 -13.65
C GLY A 132 19.22 0.59 -13.57
N ARG A 133 20.40 1.19 -13.34
CA ARG A 133 21.54 0.50 -12.71
C ARG A 133 21.40 0.57 -11.19
#